data_AF-A0A699X9Z3-F1
#
_entry.id   AF-A0A699X9Z3-F1
#
_cell.length_a   1.000
_cell.length_b   1.000
_cell.length_c   1.000
_cell.angle_alpha   90.00
_cell.angle_beta   90.00
_cell.angle_gamma   90.00
#
_symmetry.space_group_name_H-M   'P 1'
#
loop_
_entity.id
_entity.type
_entity.pdbx_description
1 polymer ?
#
loop_
_entity_poly.entity_id
_entity_poly.type
_entity_poly.pdbx_seq_one_letter_code
_entity_poly.pdbx_strand_id
1 'polypeptide(L)'
;TKWILKNKRDARGIVVRNKARLVAHGDRQEEGIDYDEVFSPVARIEAIRLFLAFATYMGFMVYQIDVKSAFLYGEIEEEVYVTQPKGFEDPHNP
;
A
#
# COMPACT_ATOMS: atom_id res chain seq x y z
N THR A 1 10.42 -3.92 13.37
CA THR A 1 9.14 -4.01 12.64
C THR A 1 8.01 -4.26 13.62
N LYS A 2 6.75 -4.10 13.20
CA LYS A 2 5.58 -4.37 14.03
C LYS A 2 4.61 -5.31 13.33
N TRP A 3 4.15 -6.34 14.04
CA TRP A 3 3.06 -7.19 13.58
C TRP A 3 1.71 -6.52 13.86
N ILE A 4 0.86 -6.45 12.83
CA ILE A 4 -0.55 -6.07 12.94
C ILE A 4 -1.40 -7.30 12.65
N LEU A 5 -2.08 -7.79 13.68
CA LEU A 5 -2.99 -8.93 13.62
C LEU A 5 -4.44 -8.43 13.60
N LYS A 6 -5.24 -8.92 12.66
CA LYS A 6 -6.66 -8.55 12.54
C LYS A 6 -7.50 -9.74 12.08
N ASN A 7 -8.56 -10.03 12.82
CA ASN A 7 -9.57 -11.00 12.40
C ASN A 7 -10.63 -10.28 11.56
N LYS A 8 -10.82 -10.72 10.32
CA LYS A 8 -11.97 -10.34 9.49
C LYS A 8 -13.15 -11.20 9.91
N ARG A 9 -14.25 -10.53 10.24
CA ARG A 9 -15.51 -11.16 10.63
C ARG A 9 -16.56 -10.91 9.55
N ASP A 10 -17.50 -11.83 9.40
CA ASP A 10 -18.68 -11.63 8.55
C ASP A 10 -19.73 -10.75 9.26
N ALA A 11 -20.88 -10.54 8.60
CA ALA A 11 -22.00 -9.79 9.15
C ALA A 11 -22.61 -10.41 10.42
N ARG A 12 -22.36 -11.70 10.69
CA ARG A 12 -22.81 -12.44 11.87
C ARG A 12 -21.76 -12.44 12.98
N GLY A 13 -20.60 -11.81 12.76
CA GLY A 13 -19.51 -11.73 13.72
C GLY A 13 -18.59 -12.96 13.73
N ILE A 14 -18.79 -13.94 12.84
CA ILE A 14 -17.95 -15.13 12.74
C ILE A 14 -16.64 -14.77 12.05
N VAL A 15 -15.51 -15.22 12.61
CA VAL A 15 -14.20 -14.99 12.02
C VAL A 15 -14.09 -15.80 10.72
N VAL A 16 -14.01 -15.09 9.60
CA VAL A 16 -13.85 -15.68 8.26
C VAL A 16 -12.40 -15.73 7.80
N ARG A 17 -11.53 -14.85 8.35
CA ARG A 17 -10.12 -14.81 7.97
C ARG A 17 -9.26 -14.14 9.03
N ASN A 18 -8.13 -14.73 9.36
CA ASN A 18 -7.08 -14.08 10.14
C ASN A 18 -6.13 -13.38 9.17
N LYS A 19 -5.82 -12.10 9.43
CA LYS A 19 -4.89 -11.29 8.63
C LYS A 19 -3.73 -10.85 9.51
N ALA A 20 -2.52 -11.20 9.12
CA ALA A 20 -1.29 -10.66 9.68
C ALA A 20 -0.63 -9.72 8.65
N ARG A 21 -0.02 -8.64 9.12
CA ARG A 21 0.84 -7.76 8.32
C ARG A 21 2.08 -7.45 9.14
N LEU A 22 3.26 -7.62 8.54
CA LEU A 22 4.49 -7.04 9.06
C LEU A 22 4.62 -5.65 8.48
N VAL A 23 4.81 -4.64 9.33
CA VAL A 23 4.92 -3.25 8.90
C VAL A 23 6.25 -2.68 9.42
N ALA A 24 6.94 -1.96 8.55
CA ALA A 24 8.09 -1.16 8.93
C ALA A 24 7.66 -0.04 9.90
N HIS A 25 8.60 0.43 10.72
CA HIS A 25 8.35 1.54 11.64
C HIS A 25 8.44 2.84 10.86
N GLY A 26 7.31 3.30 10.31
CA GLY A 26 7.25 4.57 9.56
C GLY A 26 7.50 5.81 10.42
N ASP A 27 7.50 5.66 11.75
CA ASP A 27 7.84 6.71 12.72
C ASP A 27 9.34 7.04 12.78
N ARG A 28 10.17 6.30 12.03
CA ARG A 28 11.62 6.51 11.96
C ARG A 28 12.12 7.02 10.61
N GLN A 29 11.21 7.38 9.71
CA GLN A 29 11.60 7.91 8.41
C GLN A 29 12.16 9.33 8.57
N GLU A 30 13.34 9.58 8.02
CA GLU A 30 14.02 10.87 8.02
C GLU A 30 13.75 11.61 6.69
N GLU A 31 13.26 12.86 6.79
CA GLU A 31 12.98 13.73 5.63
C GLU A 31 14.29 14.02 4.86
N GLY A 32 14.29 13.79 3.55
CA GLY A 32 15.48 13.98 2.70
C GLY A 32 16.48 12.82 2.71
N ILE A 33 16.17 11.71 3.41
CA ILE A 33 16.95 10.46 3.40
C ILE A 33 16.07 9.29 2.98
N ASP A 34 14.95 9.09 3.68
CA ASP A 34 14.06 7.94 3.49
C ASP A 34 12.86 8.24 2.58
N TYR A 35 12.57 9.53 2.35
CA TYR A 35 11.50 9.96 1.45
C TYR A 35 11.68 11.43 1.03
N ASP A 36 11.55 11.66 -0.28
CA ASP A 36 11.47 12.99 -0.88
C ASP A 36 10.05 13.32 -1.37
N GLU A 37 9.22 12.29 -1.61
CA GLU A 37 7.84 12.42 -2.04
C GLU A 37 6.86 12.06 -0.91
N VAL A 38 6.22 13.07 -0.31
CA VAL A 38 5.23 12.88 0.77
C VAL A 38 3.81 12.63 0.25
N PHE A 39 3.61 12.62 -1.07
CA PHE A 39 2.28 12.59 -1.69
C PHE A 39 2.02 11.27 -2.40
N SER A 40 1.00 10.55 -1.96
CA SER A 40 0.43 9.48 -2.79
C SER A 40 -0.14 10.11 -4.08
N PRO A 41 0.19 9.58 -5.27
CA PRO A 41 -0.33 10.11 -6.53
C PRO A 41 -1.83 9.81 -6.64
N VAL A 42 -2.66 10.68 -6.07
CA VAL A 42 -4.11 10.63 -6.20
C VAL A 42 -4.52 11.53 -7.36
N ALA A 43 -5.08 10.94 -8.41
CA ALA A 43 -5.64 11.71 -9.51
C ALA A 43 -6.73 12.66 -9.00
N ARG A 44 -6.62 13.94 -9.33
CA ARG A 44 -7.62 14.96 -8.97
C ARG A 44 -8.94 14.69 -9.70
N ILE A 45 -10.07 14.93 -9.02
CA ILE A 45 -11.40 14.68 -9.59
C ILE A 45 -11.65 15.54 -10.84
N GLU A 46 -11.09 16.75 -10.89
CA GLU A 46 -11.15 17.65 -12.05
C GLU A 46 -10.44 17.04 -13.26
N ALA A 47 -9.27 16.43 -13.06
CA ALA A 47 -8.51 15.78 -14.11
C ALA A 47 -9.24 14.54 -14.66
N ILE A 48 -9.85 13.74 -13.76
CA ILE A 48 -10.68 12.59 -14.16
C ILE A 48 -11.88 13.05 -15.00
N ARG A 49 -12.58 14.12 -14.57
CA ARG A 49 -13.71 14.68 -15.31
C ARG A 49 -13.31 15.17 -16.70
N LEU A 50 -12.19 15.90 -16.80
CA LEU A 50 -11.66 16.38 -18.07
C LEU A 50 -11.30 15.21 -19.01
N PHE A 51 -10.64 14.19 -18.47
CA PHE A 51 -10.30 12.97 -19.20
C PHE A 51 -11.55 12.27 -19.76
N LEU A 52 -12.58 12.08 -18.93
CA LEU A 52 -13.83 11.44 -19.37
C LEU A 52 -14.58 12.27 -20.42
N ALA A 53 -14.61 13.60 -20.27
CA ALA A 53 -15.21 14.49 -21.26
C ALA A 53 -14.49 14.39 -22.61
N PHE A 54 -13.15 14.37 -22.59
CA PHE A 54 -12.34 14.21 -23.78
C PHE A 54 -12.51 12.83 -24.42
N ALA A 55 -12.49 11.76 -23.63
CA ALA A 55 -12.72 10.40 -24.12
C ALA A 55 -14.09 10.27 -24.80
N THR A 56 -15.13 10.88 -24.22
CA THR A 56 -16.47 10.92 -24.82
C THR A 56 -16.48 11.69 -26.14
N TYR A 57 -15.82 12.86 -26.19
CA TYR A 57 -15.71 13.66 -27.42
C TYR A 57 -14.99 12.92 -28.55
N MET A 58 -13.93 12.17 -28.22
CA MET A 58 -13.13 11.41 -29.18
C MET A 58 -13.72 10.03 -29.50
N GLY A 59 -14.81 9.62 -28.83
CA GLY A 59 -15.41 8.29 -28.99
C GLY A 59 -14.56 7.13 -28.44
N PHE A 60 -13.70 7.39 -27.46
CA PHE A 60 -12.86 6.37 -26.84
C PHE A 60 -13.65 5.52 -25.84
N MET A 61 -13.39 4.21 -25.85
CA MET A 61 -13.87 3.29 -24.83
C MET A 61 -12.95 3.35 -23.61
N VAL A 62 -13.53 3.67 -22.45
CA VAL A 62 -12.80 3.75 -21.18
C VAL A 62 -13.15 2.54 -20.31
N TYR A 63 -12.12 1.91 -19.74
CA TYR A 63 -12.27 0.81 -18.78
C TYR A 63 -11.76 1.24 -17.41
N GLN A 64 -12.47 0.83 -16.36
CA GLN A 64 -12.04 1.01 -14.97
C GLN A 64 -11.62 -0.34 -14.39
N ILE A 65 -10.43 -0.38 -13.78
CA ILE A 65 -9.91 -1.56 -13.08
C ILE A 65 -9.54 -1.15 -11.66
N ASP A 66 -10.17 -1.75 -10.66
CA ASP A 66 -9.80 -1.63 -9.25
C ASP A 66 -8.90 -2.82 -8.85
N VAL A 67 -7.61 -2.55 -8.67
CA VAL A 67 -6.64 -3.58 -8.32
C VAL A 67 -6.63 -3.78 -6.80
N LYS A 68 -7.31 -4.83 -6.33
CA LYS A 68 -7.44 -5.17 -4.89
C LYS A 68 -6.11 -5.40 -4.15
N SER A 69 -5.00 -5.51 -4.87
CA SER A 69 -3.67 -5.85 -4.36
C SER A 69 -2.55 -5.08 -5.07
N ALA A 70 -2.78 -3.80 -5.43
CA ALA A 70 -1.80 -2.99 -6.16
C ALA A 70 -0.43 -2.89 -5.47
N PHE A 71 -0.38 -3.05 -4.14
CA PHE A 71 0.85 -2.97 -3.35
C PHE A 71 1.73 -4.24 -3.35
N LEU A 72 1.26 -5.38 -3.86
CA LEU A 72 1.91 -6.67 -3.60
C LEU A 72 2.86 -7.18 -4.71
N TYR A 73 2.93 -6.50 -5.86
CA TYR A 73 3.70 -6.98 -7.02
C TYR A 73 4.62 -5.94 -7.65
N GLY A 74 4.75 -4.74 -7.06
CA GLY A 74 5.78 -3.79 -7.49
C GLY A 74 7.14 -4.22 -6.95
N GLU A 75 8.14 -4.30 -7.83
CA GLU A 75 9.53 -4.32 -7.36
C GLU A 75 9.81 -2.97 -6.68
N ILE A 76 10.43 -3.03 -5.51
CA ILE A 76 10.86 -1.83 -4.78
C ILE A 76 12.26 -1.53 -5.29
N GLU A 77 12.44 -0.39 -5.98
CA GLU A 77 13.76 0.07 -6.42
C GLU A 77 14.60 0.59 -5.25
N GLU A 78 13.95 1.02 -4.17
CA GLU A 78 14.56 1.57 -2.97
C GLU A 78 14.99 0.47 -1.98
N GLU A 79 16.14 0.65 -1.35
CA GLU A 79 16.58 -0.23 -0.27
C GLU A 79 15.85 0.13 1.03
N VAL A 80 15.04 -0.80 1.56
CA VAL A 80 14.24 -0.57 2.77
C VAL A 80 14.83 -1.35 3.93
N TYR A 81 15.31 -0.62 4.95
CA TYR A 81 15.81 -1.20 6.18
C TYR A 81 14.69 -1.49 7.17
N VAL A 82 14.66 -2.70 7.72
CA VAL A 82 13.66 -3.13 8.69
C VAL A 82 14.31 -3.85 9.87
N THR A 83 13.95 -3.47 11.10
CA THR A 83 14.37 -4.23 12.27
C THR A 83 13.67 -5.58 12.33
N GLN A 84 14.40 -6.63 12.72
CA GLN A 84 13.84 -7.98 12.83
C GLN A 84 12.58 -8.01 13.70
N PRO A 85 11.58 -8.85 13.35
CA PRO A 85 10.38 -8.98 14.16
C PRO A 85 10.71 -9.62 15.50
N LYS A 86 10.14 -9.07 16.57
CA LYS A 86 10.28 -9.63 17.92
C LYS A 86 9.92 -11.12 17.93
N GLY A 87 10.81 -11.94 18.49
CA GLY A 87 10.67 -13.41 18.54
C GLY A 87 11.25 -14.14 17.33
N PHE A 88 11.79 -13.43 16.34
CA PHE A 88 12.49 -13.99 15.18
C PHE A 88 13.91 -13.40 15.04
N GLU A 89 14.45 -12.79 16.10
CA GLU A 89 15.77 -12.16 16.11
C GLU A 89 16.86 -13.24 16.04
N ASP A 90 17.69 -13.21 14.98
CA ASP A 90 18.88 -14.04 14.88
C ASP A 90 20.09 -13.35 15.53
N PRO A 91 20.70 -13.92 16.59
CA PRO A 91 21.88 -13.34 17.24
C PRO A 91 23.11 -13.23 16.34
N HIS A 92 23.19 -14.05 15.28
CA HIS A 92 24.33 -14.09 14.37
C HIS A 92 24.11 -13.23 13.13
N ASN A 93 22.86 -12.89 12.83
CA ASN A 93 22.45 -12.05 11.70
C ASN A 93 21.44 -10.99 12.20
N PRO A 94 21.90 -9.94 12.91
CA PRO A 94 21.05 -8.94 13.54
C PRO A 94 20.29 -8.04 12.56
#